data_AF-A0A7C5XVP2-F1
#
_entry.id   AF-A0A7C5XVP2-F1
#
_cell.length_a   1.000
_cell.length_b   1.000
_cell.length_c   1.000
_cell.angle_alpha   90.00
_cell.angle_beta   90.00
_cell.angle_gamma   90.00
#
_symmetry.space_group_name_H-M   'P 1'
#
loop_
_entity.id
_entity.type
_entity.pdbx_description
1 polymer ?
#
loop_
_entity_poly.entity_id
_entity_poly.type
_entity_poly.pdbx_seq_one_letter_code
_entity_poly.pdbx_strand_id
1 'polypeptide(L)'
;MKSGEIWWVRLDPAVGDELRKIRPVLVLNPGHERFLRLAVVVPVTGWRPRWADNPFFVRLEPSGANGLAKVSAVDCFQIRALSHERFQRRAGSVTSSEHDRVLRALALILDMDPEHCQLLQ
;
A
#
# COMPACT_ATOMS: atom_id res chain seq x y z
N MET A 1 -7.34 1.87 -12.42
CA MET A 1 -6.68 1.83 -11.11
C MET A 1 -6.42 3.25 -10.64
N LYS A 2 -6.60 3.55 -9.34
CA LYS A 2 -6.41 4.89 -8.74
C LYS A 2 -5.69 4.79 -7.40
N SER A 3 -5.06 5.90 -6.98
CA SER A 3 -4.54 6.06 -5.61
C SER A 3 -5.66 5.88 -4.59
N GLY A 4 -5.38 5.21 -3.47
CA GLY A 4 -6.36 4.88 -2.44
C GLY A 4 -7.17 3.58 -2.68
N GLU A 5 -7.04 2.95 -3.85
CA GLU A 5 -7.72 1.68 -4.12
C GLU A 5 -6.96 0.48 -3.56
N ILE A 6 -7.70 -0.54 -3.11
CA ILE A 6 -7.15 -1.84 -2.73
C ILE A 6 -7.35 -2.82 -3.89
N TRP A 7 -6.27 -3.51 -4.27
CA TRP A 7 -6.25 -4.48 -5.37
C TRP A 7 -5.60 -5.79 -4.94
N TRP A 8 -6.11 -6.90 -5.48
CA TRP A 8 -5.47 -8.20 -5.35
C TRP A 8 -4.35 -8.33 -6.38
N VAL A 9 -3.14 -8.58 -5.91
CA VAL A 9 -1.92 -8.62 -6.72
C VAL A 9 -1.06 -9.83 -6.38
N ARG A 10 -0.44 -10.43 -7.40
CA ARG A 10 0.54 -11.51 -7.22
C ARG A 10 1.93 -10.94 -6.88
N LEU A 11 2.37 -11.15 -5.63
CA LEU A 11 3.68 -10.70 -5.15
C LEU A 11 4.83 -11.70 -5.39
N ASP A 12 4.51 -12.95 -5.71
CA ASP A 12 5.52 -13.98 -6.04
C ASP A 12 6.20 -13.74 -7.40
N PRO A 13 7.45 -14.19 -7.57
CA PRO A 13 8.33 -14.72 -6.52
C PRO A 13 8.83 -13.62 -5.58
N ALA A 14 9.17 -14.00 -4.35
CA ALA A 14 9.71 -13.11 -3.33
C ALA A 14 10.88 -13.81 -2.61
N VAL A 15 11.87 -13.05 -2.14
CA VAL A 15 13.07 -13.57 -1.47
C VAL A 15 13.05 -13.20 0.02
N GLY A 16 13.45 -14.13 0.90
CA GLY A 16 13.53 -13.85 2.34
C GLY A 16 12.21 -13.41 2.96
N ASP A 17 12.24 -12.26 3.65
CA ASP A 17 11.11 -11.68 4.38
C ASP A 17 10.16 -10.84 3.52
N GLU A 18 10.41 -10.75 2.21
CA GLU A 18 9.48 -10.10 1.29
C GLU A 18 8.10 -10.77 1.34
N LEU A 19 7.06 -9.92 1.33
CA LEU A 19 5.70 -10.41 1.25
C LEU A 19 5.45 -11.12 -0.08
N ARG A 20 4.92 -12.33 0.04
CA ARG A 20 4.71 -13.32 -1.01
C ARG A 20 3.23 -13.67 -1.21
N LYS A 21 2.90 -14.49 -2.21
CA LYS A 21 1.53 -14.91 -2.58
C LYS A 21 0.69 -13.81 -3.23
N ILE A 22 -0.56 -14.13 -3.53
CA ILE A 22 -1.58 -13.17 -3.93
C ILE A 22 -2.09 -12.46 -2.68
N ARG A 23 -1.96 -11.13 -2.65
CA ARG A 23 -2.32 -10.31 -1.49
C ARG A 23 -3.07 -9.05 -1.91
N PRO A 24 -3.92 -8.49 -1.04
CA PRO A 24 -4.39 -7.13 -1.22
C PRO A 24 -3.21 -6.17 -1.09
N VAL A 25 -3.19 -5.14 -1.92
CA VAL A 25 -2.24 -4.02 -1.85
C VAL A 25 -3.03 -2.73 -1.96
N LEU A 26 -2.60 -1.70 -1.25
CA LEU A 26 -3.08 -0.34 -1.43
C LEU A 26 -2.26 0.33 -2.52
N VAL A 27 -2.94 0.91 -3.52
CA VAL A 27 -2.31 1.66 -4.60
C VAL A 27 -2.00 3.07 -4.12
N LEU A 28 -0.73 3.47 -4.20
CA LEU A 28 -0.28 4.81 -3.85
C LEU A 28 -0.18 5.68 -5.11
N ASN A 29 0.41 5.12 -6.17
CA ASN A 29 0.47 5.73 -7.48
C ASN A 29 0.12 4.66 -8.53
N PRO A 30 -0.93 4.86 -9.36
CA PRO A 30 -1.33 3.88 -10.37
C PRO A 30 -0.35 3.78 -11.54
N GLY A 31 0.61 4.70 -11.66
CA GLY A 31 1.42 4.88 -12.85
C GLY A 31 0.62 5.56 -13.97
N HIS A 32 1.05 5.35 -15.21
CA HIS A 32 0.48 5.93 -16.41
C HIS A 32 0.68 4.96 -17.58
N GLU A 33 -0.39 4.55 -18.24
CA GLU A 33 -0.35 3.47 -19.26
C GLU A 33 0.66 3.73 -20.38
N ARG A 34 0.89 4.99 -20.75
CA ARG A 34 1.85 5.37 -21.81
C ARG A 34 3.32 5.41 -21.35
N PHE A 35 3.59 5.78 -20.09
CA PHE A 35 4.93 6.21 -19.66
C PHE A 35 5.43 5.51 -18.38
N LEU A 36 4.52 5.09 -17.51
CA LEU A 36 4.82 4.44 -16.22
C LEU A 36 3.97 3.17 -16.11
N ARG A 37 4.46 2.06 -16.70
CA ARG A 37 3.77 0.75 -16.70
C ARG A 37 3.82 0.02 -15.36
N LEU A 38 4.40 0.65 -14.35
CA LEU A 38 4.45 0.16 -12.97
C LEU A 38 3.54 1.02 -12.11
N ALA A 39 2.87 0.40 -11.15
CA ALA A 39 2.20 1.07 -10.06
C ALA A 39 3.04 0.96 -8.78
N VAL A 40 3.08 2.03 -8.00
CA VAL A 40 3.67 2.01 -6.65
C VAL A 40 2.56 1.64 -5.67
N VAL A 41 2.80 0.57 -4.91
CA VAL A 41 1.83 0.01 -3.98
C VAL A 41 2.46 -0.34 -2.66
N VAL A 42 1.62 -0.54 -1.65
CA VAL A 42 2.01 -1.05 -0.34
C VAL A 42 1.13 -2.25 0.03
N PRO A 43 1.70 -3.41 0.37
CA PRO A 43 0.93 -4.61 0.70
C PRO A 43 0.09 -4.49 1.97
N VAL A 44 -1.00 -5.25 1.98
CA VAL A 44 -1.88 -5.42 3.14
C VAL A 44 -1.71 -6.84 3.70
N THR A 45 -1.58 -6.93 5.03
CA THR A 45 -1.44 -8.18 5.78
C THR A 45 -2.44 -8.24 6.93
N GLY A 46 -2.59 -9.40 7.59
CA GLY A 46 -3.47 -9.51 8.75
C GLY A 46 -2.88 -8.80 9.97
N TRP A 47 -3.69 -8.00 10.67
CA TRP A 47 -3.26 -7.24 11.86
C TRP A 47 -2.74 -8.15 12.98
N ARG A 48 -1.76 -7.68 13.74
CA ARG A 48 -1.25 -8.32 14.96
C ARG A 48 -1.18 -7.30 16.10
N PRO A 49 -1.63 -7.62 17.33
CA PRO A 49 -1.64 -6.67 18.45
C PRO A 49 -0.30 -6.01 18.77
N ARG A 50 0.81 -6.74 18.57
CA ARG A 50 2.18 -6.22 18.78
C ARG A 50 2.56 -5.01 17.90
N TRP A 51 1.75 -4.69 16.89
CA TRP A 51 1.97 -3.55 16.01
C TRP A 51 1.21 -2.30 16.43
N ALA A 52 0.44 -2.34 17.53
CA ALA A 52 -0.40 -1.23 17.98
C ALA A 52 0.35 0.10 18.07
N ASP A 53 1.58 0.08 18.57
CA ASP A 53 2.41 1.27 18.77
C ASP A 53 3.46 1.45 17.66
N ASN A 54 3.39 0.66 16.58
CA ASN A 54 4.34 0.76 15.47
C ASN A 54 3.73 1.58 14.32
N PRO A 55 4.27 2.78 14.03
CA PRO A 55 3.69 3.69 13.03
C PRO A 55 3.75 3.15 11.60
N PHE A 56 4.55 2.12 11.33
CA PHE A 56 4.73 1.54 9.99
C PHE A 56 3.66 0.50 9.62
N PHE A 57 2.80 0.14 10.58
CA PHE A 57 1.68 -0.77 10.36
C PHE A 57 0.36 -0.02 10.54
N VAL A 58 -0.21 0.49 9.44
CA VAL A 58 -1.48 1.24 9.51
C VAL A 58 -2.65 0.27 9.58
N ARG A 59 -3.32 0.24 10.73
CA ARG A 59 -4.50 -0.60 10.97
C ARG A 59 -5.68 -0.21 10.08
N LEU A 60 -6.32 -1.20 9.46
CA LEU A 60 -7.54 -1.07 8.67
C LEU A 60 -8.62 -1.99 9.26
N GLU A 61 -9.80 -1.43 9.51
CA GLU A 61 -10.99 -2.20 9.87
C GLU A 61 -11.65 -2.78 8.61
N PRO A 62 -12.20 -4.00 8.64
CA PRO A 62 -12.92 -4.54 7.49
C PRO A 62 -14.19 -3.73 7.24
N SER A 63 -14.44 -3.39 5.97
CA SER A 63 -15.67 -2.71 5.57
C SER A 63 -16.10 -3.15 4.18
N GLY A 64 -17.39 -2.95 3.87
CA GLY A 64 -17.90 -3.15 2.51
C GLY A 64 -17.20 -2.27 1.46
N ALA A 65 -16.67 -1.10 1.87
CA ALA A 65 -15.99 -0.17 0.98
C ALA A 65 -14.56 -0.61 0.62
N ASN A 66 -13.82 -1.18 1.57
CA ASN A 66 -12.45 -1.63 1.36
C ASN A 66 -12.32 -3.10 0.94
N GLY A 67 -13.38 -3.89 1.09
CA GLY A 67 -13.43 -5.29 0.65
C GLY A 67 -12.56 -6.24 1.47
N LEU A 68 -12.10 -5.82 2.65
CA LEU A 68 -11.32 -6.65 3.56
C LEU A 68 -12.25 -7.50 4.43
N ALA A 69 -11.89 -8.76 4.64
CA ALA A 69 -12.70 -9.71 5.43
C ALA A 69 -12.35 -9.72 6.93
N LYS A 70 -11.23 -9.09 7.32
CA LYS A 70 -10.74 -9.07 8.70
C LYS A 70 -9.90 -7.83 8.96
N VAL A 71 -9.69 -7.55 10.24
CA VAL A 71 -8.75 -6.51 10.69
C VAL A 71 -7.38 -6.75 10.07
N SER A 72 -6.89 -5.74 9.37
CA SER A 72 -5.69 -5.81 8.55
C SER A 72 -4.74 -4.67 8.89
N ALA A 73 -3.52 -4.75 8.36
CA ALA A 73 -2.51 -3.71 8.45
C ALA A 73 -1.94 -3.45 7.05
N VAL A 74 -1.77 -2.18 6.70
CA VAL A 74 -0.88 -1.78 5.61
C VAL A 74 0.55 -1.85 6.14
N ASP A 75 1.37 -2.73 5.57
CA ASP A 75 2.78 -2.92 5.96
C ASP A 75 3.65 -1.96 5.14
N CYS A 76 3.87 -0.76 5.68
CA CYS A 76 4.46 0.36 4.95
C CYS A 76 5.92 0.12 4.57
N PHE A 77 6.62 -0.78 5.26
CA PHE A 77 8.01 -1.12 4.96
C PHE A 77 8.16 -2.05 3.75
N GLN A 78 7.04 -2.62 3.28
CA GLN A 78 7.00 -3.51 2.11
C GLN A 78 6.56 -2.79 0.83
N ILE A 79 6.70 -1.45 0.78
CA ILE A 79 6.40 -0.64 -0.42
C ILE A 79 7.18 -1.14 -1.64
N ARG A 80 6.53 -1.20 -2.80
CA ARG A 80 7.16 -1.66 -4.04
C ARG A 80 6.48 -1.16 -5.30
N ALA A 81 7.25 -1.05 -6.37
CA ALA A 81 6.74 -0.85 -7.73
C ALA A 81 6.42 -2.22 -8.38
N LEU A 82 5.23 -2.35 -8.97
CA LEU A 82 4.75 -3.60 -9.57
C LEU A 82 4.21 -3.38 -10.99
N SER A 83 4.52 -4.31 -11.90
CA SER A 83 3.90 -4.37 -13.22
C SER A 83 2.38 -4.48 -13.11
N HIS A 84 1.66 -3.74 -13.96
CA HIS A 84 0.20 -3.83 -14.07
C HIS A 84 -0.29 -5.26 -14.36
N GLU A 85 0.53 -6.10 -15.01
CA GLU A 85 0.22 -7.51 -15.28
C GLU A 85 0.04 -8.37 -14.02
N ARG A 86 0.55 -7.90 -12.86
CA ARG A 86 0.41 -8.60 -11.58
C ARG A 86 -0.96 -8.37 -10.94
N PHE A 87 -1.71 -7.37 -11.38
CA PHE A 87 -3.01 -6.99 -10.82
C PHE A 87 -4.11 -7.88 -11.36
N GLN A 88 -4.98 -8.36 -10.47
CA GLN A 88 -6.04 -9.31 -10.82
C GLN A 88 -7.42 -8.66 -10.75
N ARG A 89 -7.80 -8.18 -9.57
CA ARG A 89 -9.11 -7.56 -9.34
C ARG A 89 -9.06 -6.50 -8.25
N ARG A 90 -9.90 -5.48 -8.39
CA ARG A 90 -10.15 -4.47 -7.35
C ARG A 90 -10.90 -5.12 -6.19
N ALA A 91 -10.47 -4.84 -4.96
CA ALA A 91 -11.16 -5.23 -3.73
C ALA A 91 -12.06 -4.10 -3.21
N GLY A 92 -11.58 -2.87 -3.25
CA GLY A 92 -12.27 -1.72 -2.67
C GLY A 92 -11.37 -0.49 -2.63
N SER A 93 -11.60 0.40 -1.67
CA SER A 93 -10.76 1.57 -1.41
C SER A 93 -10.74 1.92 0.07
N VAL A 94 -9.68 2.59 0.51
CA VAL A 94 -9.59 3.18 1.84
C VAL A 94 -10.20 4.59 1.85
N THR A 95 -10.49 5.10 3.04
CA THR A 95 -10.86 6.51 3.25
C THR A 95 -9.65 7.43 3.07
N SER A 96 -9.89 8.73 2.85
CA SER A 96 -8.81 9.72 2.75
C SER A 96 -7.96 9.77 4.03
N SER A 97 -8.58 9.66 5.21
CA SER A 97 -7.85 9.69 6.48
C SER A 97 -6.96 8.46 6.68
N GLU A 98 -7.41 7.27 6.25
CA GLU A 98 -6.58 6.07 6.21
C GLU A 98 -5.42 6.20 5.22
N HIS A 99 -5.69 6.71 4.02
CA HIS A 99 -4.68 6.96 3.00
C HIS A 99 -3.60 7.93 3.50
N ASP A 100 -4.01 9.03 4.12
CA ASP A 100 -3.09 10.03 4.68
C ASP A 100 -2.22 9.46 5.80
N ARG A 101 -2.76 8.55 6.63
CA ARG A 101 -1.94 7.84 7.65
C ARG A 101 -0.87 6.99 7.00
N VAL A 102 -1.19 6.31 5.90
CA VAL A 102 -0.20 5.53 5.13
C VAL A 102 0.85 6.44 4.53
N LEU A 103 0.47 7.57 3.92
CA LEU A 103 1.43 8.51 3.35
C LEU A 103 2.39 9.08 4.41
N ARG A 104 1.88 9.42 5.60
CA ARG A 104 2.73 9.85 6.72
C ARG A 104 3.69 8.76 7.19
N ALA A 105 3.22 7.51 7.31
CA ALA A 105 4.07 6.39 7.67
C ALA A 105 5.18 6.15 6.63
N LEU A 106 4.86 6.30 5.34
CA LEU A 106 5.83 6.18 4.25
C LEU A 106 6.85 7.31 4.24
N ALA A 107 6.43 8.55 4.51
CA ALA A 107 7.35 9.67 4.67
C ALA A 107 8.38 9.39 5.78
N LEU A 108 7.95 8.83 6.91
CA LEU A 108 8.86 8.42 8.00
C LEU A 108 9.81 7.28 7.59
N ILE A 109 9.32 6.28 6.83
CA ILE A 109 10.16 5.16 6.35
C ILE A 109 11.23 5.63 5.37
N LEU A 110 10.88 6.60 4.53
CA LEU A 110 11.73 7.13 3.47
C LEU A 110 12.58 8.32 3.93
N ASP A 111 12.54 8.66 5.23
CA ASP A 111 13.25 9.80 5.83
C ASP A 111 12.96 11.12 5.09
N MET A 112 11.68 11.34 4.78
CA MET A 112 11.22 12.49 3.99
C MET A 112 10.76 13.63 4.90
N ASP A 113 11.51 14.73 4.87
CA ASP A 113 11.11 16.02 5.41
C ASP A 113 10.32 16.88 4.42
N PRO A 114 9.57 17.89 4.91
CA PRO A 114 8.84 18.83 4.05
C PRO A 114 9.70 19.51 2.98
N GLU A 115 10.99 19.74 3.25
CA GLU A 115 11.94 20.35 2.32
C GLU A 115 12.17 19.48 1.08
N HIS A 116 12.17 18.15 1.23
CA HIS A 116 12.31 17.21 0.10
C HIS A 116 11.10 17.22 -0.84
N CYS A 117 9.96 17.76 -0.40
CA CYS A 117 8.72 17.84 -1.16
C CYS A 117 8.52 19.17 -1.89
N GLN A 118 9.44 20.13 -1.73
CA GLN A 118 9.41 21.38 -2.48
C GLN A 118 9.91 21.10 -3.89
N LEU A 119 9.06 21.30 -4.90
CA LEU A 119 9.51 21.27 -6.28
C LEU A 119 10.53 22.39 -6.46
N LEU A 120 11.76 22.05 -6.87
CA LEU A 120 12.74 23.03 -7.32
C LEU A 120 12.08 23.85 -8.43
N GLN A 121 11.81 25.12 -8.14
CA GLN A 121 11.28 26.07 -9.11
C GLN A 121 12.32 26.38 -10.18
#